data_AF-A0A2R6A7R4-F1
#
_entry.id   AF-A0A2R6A7R4-F1
#
_cell.length_a   1.000
_cell.length_b   1.000
_cell.length_c   1.000
_cell.angle_alpha   90.00
_cell.angle_beta   90.00
_cell.angle_gamma   90.00
#
_symmetry.space_group_name_H-M   'P 1'
#
loop_
_entity.id
_entity.type
_entity.pdbx_description
1 polymer ?
#
loop_
_entity_poly.entity_id
_entity_poly.type
_entity_poly.pdbx_seq_one_letter_code
_entity_poly.pdbx_strand_id
1 'polypeptide(L)' 'MLRSYSLQHECGEELEPLLRAYRDAVNQILGELWNNIEWERRKIPGKKQWRLYPSTRWTCTAK' A
#
# COMPACT_ATOMS: atom_id res chain seq x y z
N MET A 1 18.07 -10.80 -5.09
CA MET A 1 17.45 -12.12 -5.32
C MET A 1 16.28 -12.27 -4.36
N LEU A 2 15.07 -12.47 -4.88
CA LEU A 2 13.90 -12.79 -4.05
C LEU A 2 14.05 -14.21 -3.50
N ARG A 3 13.81 -14.40 -2.20
CA ARG A 3 13.80 -15.75 -1.61
C ARG A 3 12.45 -16.40 -1.92
N SER A 4 12.51 -17.55 -2.57
CA SER A 4 11.35 -18.43 -2.75
C SER A 4 11.33 -19.47 -1.65
N TYR A 5 10.18 -19.68 -1.04
CA TYR A 5 9.94 -20.74 -0.07
C TYR A 5 8.90 -21.69 -0.67
N SER A 6 9.16 -22.98 -0.62
CA SER A 6 8.15 -24.00 -0.95
C SER A 6 7.22 -24.15 0.24
N LEU A 7 5.91 -24.03 0.00
CA LEU A 7 4.89 -24.24 1.01
C LEU A 7 4.33 -25.65 0.84
N GLN A 8 4.62 -26.55 1.78
CA GLN A 8 3.98 -27.87 1.81
C GLN A 8 2.67 -27.75 2.58
N HIS A 9 1.55 -28.00 1.90
CA HIS A 9 0.22 -27.99 2.51
C HIS A 9 -0.61 -29.13 1.90
N GLU A 10 -1.37 -29.83 2.74
CA GLU A 10 -2.24 -30.93 2.35
C GLU A 10 -3.33 -30.55 1.32
N CYS A 11 -3.75 -29.28 1.25
CA CYS A 11 -4.77 -28.78 0.33
C CYS A 11 -4.18 -28.00 -0.86
N GLY A 12 -3.16 -28.56 -1.52
CA GLY A 12 -2.38 -27.86 -2.56
C GLY A 12 -3.21 -27.21 -3.67
N GLU A 13 -4.23 -27.91 -4.19
CA GLU A 13 -5.06 -27.40 -5.30
C GLU A 13 -6.05 -26.30 -4.88
N GLU A 14 -6.53 -26.32 -3.64
CA GLU A 14 -7.47 -25.31 -3.11
C GLU A 14 -6.74 -24.07 -2.57
N LEU A 15 -5.47 -24.21 -2.21
CA LEU A 15 -4.68 -23.15 -1.59
C LEU A 15 -4.31 -22.03 -2.58
N GLU A 16 -3.95 -22.40 -3.80
CA GLU A 16 -3.60 -21.42 -4.84
C GLU A 16 -4.73 -20.41 -5.11
N PRO A 17 -5.98 -20.81 -5.37
CA PRO A 17 -7.07 -19.86 -5.60
C PRO A 17 -7.33 -18.98 -4.37
N LEU A 18 -7.18 -19.51 -3.15
CA LEU A 18 -7.32 -18.72 -1.92
C LEU A 18 -6.21 -17.66 -1.80
N LEU A 19 -4.96 -18.01 -2.08
CA LEU A 19 -3.84 -17.06 -2.07
C LEU A 19 -4.00 -15.98 -3.15
N ARG A 20 -4.53 -16.34 -4.33
CA ARG A 20 -4.85 -15.37 -5.39
C ARG A 20 -5.94 -14.42 -4.94
N ALA A 21 -7.05 -14.93 -4.38
CA ALA A 21 -8.13 -14.10 -3.87
C ALA A 21 -7.66 -13.14 -2.76
N TYR A 22 -6.83 -13.64 -1.83
CA TYR A 22 -6.24 -12.81 -0.78
C TYR A 22 -5.33 -11.72 -1.34
N ARG A 23 -4.44 -12.07 -2.28
CA ARG A 23 -3.57 -11.09 -2.97
C ARG A 23 -4.41 -10.02 -3.66
N ASP A 24 -5.47 -10.40 -4.35
CA ASP A 24 -6.30 -9.48 -5.12
C ASP A 24 -7.08 -8.53 -4.18
N ALA A 25 -7.62 -9.04 -3.07
CA ALA A 25 -8.23 -8.21 -2.03
C ALA A 25 -7.25 -7.21 -1.40
N VAL A 26 -6.03 -7.67 -1.06
CA VAL A 26 -4.98 -6.79 -0.52
C VAL A 26 -4.58 -5.72 -1.53
N ASN A 27 -4.39 -6.09 -2.80
CA ASN A 27 -4.04 -5.13 -3.85
C ASN A 27 -5.15 -4.09 -4.10
N GLN A 28 -6.42 -4.50 -4.01
CA GLN A 28 -7.55 -3.58 -4.11
C GLN A 28 -7.51 -2.54 -2.97
N ILE A 29 -7.38 -3.00 -1.71
CA ILE A 29 -7.31 -2.12 -0.54
C ILE A 29 -6.12 -1.17 -0.65
N LEU A 30 -4.95 -1.67 -1.08
CA LEU A 30 -3.78 -0.82 -1.30
C LEU A 30 -4.03 0.23 -2.38
N GLY A 31 -4.70 -0.14 -3.48
CA GLY A 31 -5.09 0.80 -4.53
C GLY A 31 -6.03 1.89 -4.03
N GLU A 32 -7.05 1.51 -3.25
CA GLU A 32 -7.98 2.45 -2.63
C GLU A 32 -7.27 3.41 -1.66
N LEU A 33 -6.42 2.87 -0.77
CA LEU A 33 -5.63 3.68 0.15
C LEU A 33 -4.72 4.66 -0.60
N TRP A 34 -4.03 4.20 -1.65
CA TRP A 34 -3.13 5.03 -2.43
C TRP A 34 -3.86 6.15 -3.17
N ASN A 35 -5.03 5.86 -3.73
CA ASN A 35 -5.87 6.85 -4.42
C ASN A 35 -6.47 7.88 -3.47
N ASN A 36 -6.64 7.55 -2.19
CA ASN A 36 -7.14 8.45 -1.17
C ASN A 36 -6.06 9.35 -0.55
N ILE A 37 -4.77 9.10 -0.84
CA ILE A 37 -3.68 9.96 -0.38
C ILE A 37 -3.55 11.14 -1.34
N GLU A 38 -3.84 12.33 -0.82
CA GLU A 38 -3.48 13.56 -1.51
C GLU A 38 -2.02 13.90 -1.21
N TRP A 39 -1.29 14.43 -2.18
CA TRP A 39 0.14 14.71 -2.00
C TRP A 39 0.39 16.22 -1.99
N GLU A 40 0.90 16.72 -0.86
CA GLU A 40 1.28 18.11 -0.73
C GLU A 40 2.79 18.25 -1.00
N ARG A 41 3.17 19.19 -1.88
CA ARG A 41 4.57 19.52 -2.13
C ARG A 41 5.03 20.60 -1.16
N ARG A 42 5.98 20.26 -0.28
CA ARG A 42 6.60 21.22 0.65
C ARG A 42 8.06 21.43 0.31
N LYS A 43 8.48 22.70 0.31
CA LYS A 43 9.89 23.08 0.14
C LYS A 43 10.63 22.84 1.45
N ILE A 44 11.78 22.19 1.39
CA ILE A 44 12.62 22.03 2.59
C ILE A 44 13.29 23.37 2.90
N PRO A 45 13.13 23.93 4.12
CA PRO A 45 13.80 25.16 4.50
C PRO A 45 15.31 25.06 4.30
N GLY A 46 15.93 26.08 3.70
CA GLY A 46 17.37 26.12 3.47
C GLY A 46 17.90 25.21 2.35
N LYS A 47 17.05 24.46 1.63
CA LYS A 47 17.48 23.62 0.49
C LYS A 47 16.69 23.95 -0.78
N LYS A 48 17.30 23.73 -1.95
CA LYS A 48 16.61 23.79 -3.26
C LYS A 48 15.89 22.46 -3.59
N GLN A 49 15.28 21.84 -2.59
CA GLN A 49 14.63 20.53 -2.73
C GLN A 49 13.16 20.62 -2.28
N TRP A 50 12.31 19.90 -3.00
CA TRP A 50 10.91 19.70 -2.68
C TRP A 50 10.69 18.26 -2.19
N ARG A 51 9.79 18.08 -1.23
CA ARG A 51 9.33 16.78 -0.76
C ARG A 51 7.82 16.68 -0.89
N LEU A 52 7.36 15.50 -1.28
CA LEU A 52 5.95 15.13 -1.23
C LEU A 52 5.65 14.61 0.16
N TYR A 53 4.59 15.13 0.78
CA TYR A 53 4.05 14.62 2.01
C TYR A 53 2.64 14.11 1.77
N PRO A 54 2.28 12.92 2.28
CA PRO A 54 0.91 12.47 2.24
C PRO A 54 0.06 13.38 3.14
N SER A 55 -0.92 14.03 2.54
CA SER A 55 -2.03 14.68 3.20
C SER A 55 -3.21 13.71 3.15
N THR A 56 -3.65 13.26 4.31
CA THR A 56 -4.86 12.44 4.38
C THR A 56 -6.06 13.35 4.24
N ARG A 57 -7.02 12.98 3.36
CA ARG A 57 -8.29 13.72 3.23
C ARG A 57 -9.11 13.70 4.52
N TRP A 58 -8.82 12.75 5.43
CA TRP A 58 -9.38 12.59 6.77
C TRP A 58 -8.65 13.40 7.85
N THR A 59 -8.24 14.64 7.56
CA THR A 59 -8.04 15.57 8.68
C THR A 59 -9.43 15.89 9.22
N CYS A 60 -9.85 15.13 10.24
CA CYS A 60 -10.75 15.69 11.24
C CYS A 60 -10.19 17.07 11.57
N THR A 61 -10.93 18.11 11.22
CA THR A 61 -10.79 19.45 11.77
C THR A 61 -10.84 19.32 13.28
N ALA A 62 -9.68 19.11 13.90
CA ALA A 62 -9.47 19.49 15.28
C ALA A 62 -9.47 21.02 15.27
N LYS A 63 -10.65 21.57 15.57
CA LYS A 63 -10.81 22.95 16.02
C LYS A 63 -9.98 23.18 17.28
#